data_AF-A0A947LJK9-F1
#
_entry.id   AF-A0A947LJK9-F1
#
_cell.length_a   1.000
_cell.length_b   1.000
_cell.length_c   1.000
_cell.angle_alpha   90.00
_cell.angle_beta   90.00
_cell.angle_gamma   90.00
#
_symmetry.space_group_name_H-M   'P 1'
#
loop_
_entity.id
_entity.type
_entity.pdbx_description
1 polymer ?
#
loop_
_entity_poly.entity_id
_entity_poly.type
_entity_poly.pdbx_seq_one_letter_code
_entity_poly.pdbx_strand_id
1 'polypeptide(L)'
;MHNTKIKTASTLVLLVAGLLCSSGAMADKPDWANGGKHGKAERSEGQDRAGEHSQRESNDRDERNGGHFRDDQRSMVHNYYSGQYRAGHCPPGLAKKHNGCMPPGQARKWTVGQPLPRNVTFYNLPPAINTQLGAAPAGHRYVRVASDILLIAIGTGMVIDAIQDIGRM
;
A
#
# COMPACT_ATOMS: atom_id res chain seq x y z
N MET A 1 -51.30 20.35 -38.47
CA MET A 1 -51.47 18.97 -37.94
C MET A 1 -50.74 18.90 -36.60
N HIS A 2 -51.46 18.52 -35.53
CA HIS A 2 -51.03 18.34 -34.12
C HIS A 2 -50.70 19.67 -33.38
N ASN A 3 -51.55 20.31 -32.55
CA ASN A 3 -52.24 19.87 -31.31
C ASN A 3 -51.27 19.08 -30.39
N THR A 4 -51.00 19.39 -29.11
CA THR A 4 -51.87 19.92 -28.04
C THR A 4 -51.04 20.27 -26.77
N LYS A 5 -51.32 21.46 -26.21
CA LYS A 5 -51.52 21.86 -24.78
C LYS A 5 -50.62 21.42 -23.58
N ILE A 6 -50.14 22.46 -22.89
CA ILE A 6 -50.34 22.84 -21.46
C ILE A 6 -49.92 21.86 -20.35
N LYS A 7 -48.98 22.31 -19.51
CA LYS A 7 -48.88 21.98 -18.07
C LYS A 7 -48.57 23.29 -17.30
N THR A 8 -49.58 23.96 -16.73
CA THR A 8 -49.83 24.08 -15.27
C THR A 8 -48.56 24.46 -14.49
N ALA A 9 -48.30 25.74 -14.21
CA ALA A 9 -48.87 26.56 -13.14
C ALA A 9 -48.50 26.12 -11.70
N SER A 10 -47.94 27.09 -10.98
CA SER A 10 -47.99 27.32 -9.53
C SER A 10 -47.10 26.51 -8.57
N THR A 11 -45.99 27.19 -8.20
CA THR A 11 -45.60 27.56 -6.82
C THR A 11 -45.74 26.52 -5.69
N LEU A 12 -44.59 26.11 -5.14
CA LEU A 12 -44.41 26.11 -3.69
C LEU A 12 -42.92 26.25 -3.33
N VAL A 13 -42.56 27.41 -2.78
CA VAL A 13 -41.30 27.68 -2.09
C VAL A 13 -41.48 27.25 -0.64
N LEU A 14 -40.58 26.42 -0.13
CA LEU A 14 -40.38 26.24 1.32
C LEU A 14 -38.89 26.12 1.60
N LEU A 15 -38.33 27.25 2.05
CA LEU A 15 -37.00 27.41 2.63
C LEU A 15 -36.99 26.79 4.03
N VAL A 16 -36.08 25.85 4.29
CA VAL A 16 -35.66 25.51 5.66
C VAL A 16 -34.14 25.50 5.70
N ALA A 17 -33.58 26.54 6.33
CA ALA A 17 -32.18 26.66 6.69
C ALA A 17 -31.94 25.95 8.05
N GLY A 18 -30.83 25.22 8.18
CA GLY A 18 -30.41 24.59 9.43
C GLY A 18 -28.89 24.60 9.55
N LEU A 19 -28.40 25.26 10.60
CA LEU A 19 -27.05 25.76 10.85
C LEU A 19 -25.91 24.72 10.88
N LEU A 20 -24.75 25.17 10.39
CA LEU A 20 -23.41 24.70 10.76
C LEU A 20 -23.05 25.11 12.20
N CYS A 21 -22.51 24.18 12.99
CA CYS A 21 -21.62 24.48 14.13
C CYS A 21 -20.63 23.33 14.31
N SER A 22 -19.34 23.60 14.08
CA SER A 22 -18.22 22.79 14.54
C SER A 22 -17.38 23.64 15.49
N SER A 23 -17.03 23.11 16.67
CA SER A 23 -15.69 23.11 17.30
C SER A 23 -15.75 23.21 18.83
N GLY A 24 -15.01 22.31 19.52
CA GLY A 24 -14.43 22.57 20.84
C GLY A 24 -14.77 21.55 21.95
N ALA A 25 -14.06 20.41 21.96
CA ALA A 25 -13.87 19.61 23.17
C ALA A 25 -12.54 20.00 23.83
N MET A 26 -12.56 20.38 25.10
CA MET A 26 -11.38 20.46 25.99
C MET A 26 -11.85 20.18 27.41
N ALA A 27 -11.37 19.11 28.03
CA ALA A 27 -11.44 18.91 29.47
C ALA A 27 -10.24 18.06 29.90
N ASP A 28 -9.21 18.74 30.40
CA ASP A 28 -8.11 18.19 31.16
C ASP A 28 -8.50 18.11 32.63
N LYS A 29 -8.27 16.94 33.25
CA LYS A 29 -7.67 16.82 34.59
C LYS A 29 -7.22 15.37 34.83
N PRO A 30 -5.91 15.09 35.01
CA PRO A 30 -5.43 13.82 35.52
C PRO A 30 -5.24 13.90 37.04
N ASP A 31 -5.81 12.97 37.80
CA ASP A 31 -5.57 12.82 39.25
C ASP A 31 -5.70 11.35 39.68
N TRP A 32 -4.87 10.49 39.09
CA TRP A 32 -4.42 9.30 39.80
C TRP A 32 -2.94 9.56 40.13
N ALA A 33 -2.72 10.18 41.27
CA ALA A 33 -2.39 9.47 42.50
C ALA A 33 -0.97 8.88 42.49
N ASN A 34 -0.08 9.70 43.07
CA ASN A 34 0.95 9.30 44.02
C ASN A 34 2.31 8.79 43.47
N GLY A 35 3.36 9.55 43.82
CA GLY A 35 4.62 8.95 44.27
C GLY A 35 5.90 9.62 43.77
N GLY A 36 6.56 10.40 44.64
CA GLY A 36 8.02 10.54 44.62
C GLY A 36 8.58 11.94 44.33
N LYS A 37 8.82 12.72 45.39
CA LYS A 37 9.75 13.85 45.42
C LYS A 37 11.16 13.36 45.80
N HIS A 38 12.19 13.86 45.12
CA HIS A 38 13.57 14.20 45.55
C HIS A 38 14.40 14.30 44.25
N GLY A 39 15.26 15.27 43.94
CA GLY A 39 15.85 16.41 44.62
C GLY A 39 17.10 16.80 43.80
N LYS A 40 17.24 18.10 43.49
CA LYS A 40 18.30 18.85 42.77
C LYS A 40 19.71 18.22 42.62
N ALA A 41 20.37 18.43 41.46
CA ALA A 41 21.43 19.44 41.25
C ALA A 41 22.14 19.28 39.87
N GLU A 42 22.72 20.39 39.41
CA GLU A 42 23.23 20.71 38.08
C GLU A 42 24.55 20.02 37.70
N ARG A 43 24.75 19.71 36.41
CA ARG A 43 26.03 19.96 35.71
C ARG A 43 25.94 19.91 34.18
N SER A 44 26.81 20.72 33.61
CA SER A 44 27.00 21.22 32.25
C SER A 44 27.37 20.18 31.18
N GLU A 45 27.13 20.60 29.93
CA GLU A 45 27.86 20.31 28.67
C GLU A 45 27.82 18.91 28.03
N GLY A 46 27.49 18.90 26.73
CA GLY A 46 27.74 17.78 25.83
C GLY A 46 26.65 17.58 24.78
N GLN A 47 26.59 18.48 23.80
CA GLN A 47 25.91 18.21 22.53
C GLN A 47 26.58 17.03 21.83
N ASP A 48 25.85 15.92 21.63
CA ASP A 48 26.05 15.06 20.46
C ASP A 48 24.81 14.22 20.14
N ARG A 49 24.10 14.72 19.12
CA ARG A 49 23.51 13.98 17.99
C ARG A 49 22.51 12.86 18.29
N ALA A 50 21.25 13.29 18.29
CA ALA A 50 20.16 12.74 17.50
C ALA A 50 20.09 11.20 17.42
N GLY A 51 19.32 10.63 18.35
CA GLY A 51 18.75 9.31 18.17
C GLY A 51 17.96 9.28 16.86
N GLU A 52 18.47 8.53 15.90
CA GLU A 52 17.87 8.32 14.60
C GLU A 52 16.60 7.47 14.80
N HIS A 53 15.48 8.15 15.04
CA HIS A 53 14.15 7.62 14.77
C HIS A 53 14.08 7.34 13.27
N SER A 54 14.58 6.17 12.86
CA SER A 54 14.21 5.59 11.58
C SER A 54 12.71 5.34 11.65
N GLN A 55 11.99 6.15 10.88
CA GLN A 55 10.59 5.98 10.62
C GLN A 55 10.44 4.60 9.97
N ARG A 56 10.14 3.58 10.77
CA ARG A 56 9.50 2.35 10.31
C ARG A 56 8.12 2.77 9.84
N GLU A 57 8.08 3.29 8.61
CA GLU A 57 6.86 3.67 7.93
C GLU A 57 6.14 2.38 7.54
N SER A 58 5.34 1.91 8.49
CA SER A 58 4.13 1.10 8.34
C SER A 58 3.99 0.35 7.01
N ASN A 59 4.54 -0.86 6.96
CA ASN A 59 3.99 -1.92 6.12
C ASN A 59 3.69 -3.20 6.92
N ASP A 60 3.59 -3.09 8.25
CA ASP A 60 3.19 -4.15 9.19
C ASP A 60 1.72 -4.60 9.04
N ARG A 61 1.07 -4.35 7.91
CA ARG A 61 -0.26 -4.90 7.59
C ARG A 61 -0.18 -6.21 6.81
N ASP A 62 0.96 -6.55 6.22
CA ASP A 62 1.16 -7.82 5.50
C ASP A 62 1.85 -8.92 6.37
N GLU A 63 2.22 -8.61 7.61
CA GLU A 63 2.93 -9.54 8.54
C GLU A 63 2.02 -10.52 9.31
N ARG A 64 0.69 -10.50 9.06
CA ARG A 64 -0.25 -11.42 9.73
C ARG A 64 -0.28 -12.82 9.15
N ASN A 65 0.44 -13.07 8.06
CA ASN A 65 0.52 -14.38 7.43
C ASN A 65 1.99 -14.78 7.40
N GLY A 66 2.36 -15.95 7.91
CA GLY A 66 3.71 -16.52 7.76
C GLY A 66 4.01 -16.73 6.28
N GLY A 67 4.43 -15.66 5.60
CA GLY A 67 4.52 -15.55 4.17
C GLY A 67 5.52 -16.55 3.61
N HIS A 68 5.23 -17.04 2.41
CA HIS A 68 6.19 -17.85 1.64
C HIS A 68 7.39 -16.99 1.20
N PHE A 69 7.20 -15.67 1.08
CA PHE A 69 8.28 -14.71 0.85
C PHE A 69 8.89 -14.21 2.15
N ARG A 70 10.18 -14.48 2.32
CA ARG A 70 11.01 -13.97 3.40
C ARG A 70 11.45 -12.52 3.15
N ASP A 71 11.81 -11.79 4.20
CA ASP A 71 12.18 -10.37 4.10
C ASP A 71 13.42 -10.10 3.24
N ASP A 72 14.37 -11.04 3.24
CA ASP A 72 15.54 -10.98 2.37
C ASP A 72 15.16 -11.14 0.90
N GLN A 73 14.23 -12.05 0.58
CA GLN A 73 13.68 -12.21 -0.76
C GLN A 73 12.95 -10.95 -1.22
N ARG A 74 12.16 -10.32 -0.34
CA ARG A 74 11.51 -9.02 -0.60
C ARG A 74 12.55 -7.95 -0.94
N SER A 75 13.58 -7.82 -0.10
CA SER A 75 14.65 -6.85 -0.27
C SER A 75 15.43 -7.06 -1.58
N MET A 76 15.78 -8.30 -1.93
CA MET A 76 16.47 -8.63 -3.19
C MET A 76 15.63 -8.24 -4.41
N VAL A 77 14.34 -8.56 -4.39
CA VAL A 77 13.40 -8.19 -5.46
C VAL A 77 13.33 -6.68 -5.63
N HIS A 78 13.14 -5.92 -4.55
CA HIS A 78 13.10 -4.45 -4.61
C HIS A 78 14.42 -3.86 -5.13
N ASN A 79 15.57 -4.39 -4.69
CA ASN A 79 16.88 -3.92 -5.14
C ASN A 79 17.10 -4.16 -6.65
N TYR A 80 16.68 -5.32 -7.16
CA TYR A 80 16.79 -5.61 -8.59
C TYR A 80 15.96 -4.67 -9.43
N TYR A 81 14.67 -4.49 -9.09
CA TYR A 81 13.75 -3.66 -9.88
C TYR A 81 14.02 -2.17 -9.72
N SER A 82 14.42 -1.68 -8.55
CA SER A 82 14.80 -0.28 -8.35
C SER A 82 15.98 0.12 -9.24
N GLY A 83 16.97 -0.75 -9.42
CA GLY A 83 18.07 -0.54 -10.37
C GLY A 83 17.58 -0.38 -11.82
N GLN A 84 16.66 -1.24 -12.25
CA GLN A 84 16.07 -1.18 -13.60
C GLN A 84 15.26 0.11 -13.80
N TYR A 85 14.52 0.54 -12.78
CA TYR A 85 13.66 1.72 -12.85
C TYR A 85 14.47 3.02 -12.86
N ARG A 86 15.56 3.08 -12.08
CA ARG A 86 16.52 4.19 -12.12
C ARG A 86 17.20 4.30 -13.49
N ALA A 87 17.46 3.17 -14.15
CA ALA A 87 17.95 3.13 -15.53
C ALA A 87 16.86 3.46 -16.58
N GLY A 88 15.63 3.78 -16.17
CA GLY A 88 14.52 4.14 -17.05
C GLY A 88 13.81 2.97 -17.72
N HIS A 89 14.12 1.73 -17.35
CA HIS A 89 13.52 0.52 -17.93
C HIS A 89 12.31 0.08 -17.12
N CYS A 90 11.10 0.36 -17.62
CA CYS A 90 9.87 -0.18 -17.02
C CYS A 90 9.52 -1.55 -17.64
N PRO A 91 9.30 -2.58 -16.80
CA PRO A 91 8.92 -3.89 -17.28
C PRO A 91 7.49 -3.87 -17.85
N PRO A 92 7.14 -4.85 -18.69
CA PRO A 92 5.85 -4.88 -19.37
C PRO A 92 4.66 -4.67 -18.43
N GLY A 93 3.68 -3.87 -18.84
CA GLY A 93 2.51 -3.57 -18.03
C GLY A 93 2.70 -2.50 -16.95
N LEU A 94 3.88 -1.88 -16.83
CA LEU A 94 4.07 -0.66 -16.06
C LEU A 94 4.39 0.51 -16.99
N ALA A 95 3.89 1.69 -16.65
CA ALA A 95 4.20 2.93 -17.35
C ALA A 95 5.11 3.80 -16.48
N LYS A 96 6.04 4.51 -17.13
CA LYS A 96 6.86 5.53 -16.46
C LYS A 96 5.96 6.67 -15.99
N LYS A 97 6.05 7.00 -14.71
CA LYS A 97 5.40 8.13 -14.05
C LYS A 97 6.41 8.86 -13.15
N HIS A 98 5.99 9.99 -12.57
CA HIS A 98 6.84 10.91 -11.81
C HIS A 98 7.82 10.21 -10.84
N ASN A 99 7.36 9.17 -10.12
CA ASN A 99 8.16 8.48 -9.09
C ASN A 99 8.54 7.03 -9.48
N GLY A 100 8.64 6.72 -10.78
CA GLY A 100 9.09 5.40 -11.23
C GLY A 100 8.08 4.70 -12.14
N CYS A 101 8.04 3.37 -12.06
CA CYS A 101 7.17 2.56 -12.91
C CYS A 101 5.89 2.21 -12.14
N MET A 102 4.73 2.64 -12.65
CA MET A 102 3.44 2.40 -12.02
C MET A 102 2.48 1.60 -12.91
N PRO A 103 1.59 0.76 -12.32
CA PRO A 103 0.53 0.09 -13.05
C PRO A 103 -0.48 1.08 -13.67
N PRO A 104 -1.01 0.79 -14.88
CA PRO A 104 -2.15 1.51 -15.43
C PRO A 104 -3.40 1.20 -14.60
N GLY A 105 -4.11 2.24 -14.16
CA GLY A 105 -5.38 2.09 -13.44
C GLY A 105 -5.29 1.80 -11.94
N GLN A 106 -4.09 1.87 -11.32
CA GLN A 106 -3.72 1.97 -9.88
C GLN A 106 -4.37 1.02 -8.85
N ALA A 107 -5.59 0.54 -9.05
CA ALA A 107 -6.22 -0.51 -8.29
C ALA A 107 -5.70 -1.88 -8.74
N ARG A 108 -5.28 -2.68 -7.76
CA ARG A 108 -4.98 -4.09 -7.97
C ARG A 108 -6.25 -4.84 -8.32
N LYS A 109 -6.11 -5.78 -9.25
CA LYS A 109 -7.21 -6.65 -9.70
C LYS A 109 -7.10 -8.06 -9.12
N TRP A 110 -6.31 -8.26 -8.07
CA TRP A 110 -6.03 -9.56 -7.48
C TRP A 110 -6.02 -9.46 -5.95
N THR A 111 -6.20 -10.59 -5.27
CA THR A 111 -6.23 -10.67 -3.80
C THR A 111 -5.65 -12.01 -3.35
N VAL A 112 -4.88 -12.00 -2.25
CA VAL A 112 -4.36 -13.24 -1.63
C VAL A 112 -5.53 -14.14 -1.19
N GLY A 113 -5.38 -15.45 -1.39
CA GLY A 113 -6.40 -16.46 -1.11
C GLY A 113 -7.46 -16.60 -2.22
N GLN A 114 -7.38 -15.82 -3.29
CA GLN A 114 -8.31 -15.90 -4.42
C GLN A 114 -7.59 -16.32 -5.71
N PRO A 115 -8.27 -17.00 -6.65
CA PRO A 115 -7.76 -17.23 -7.99
C PRO A 115 -7.48 -15.92 -8.72
N LEU A 116 -6.35 -15.87 -9.43
CA LEU A 116 -5.99 -14.75 -10.28
C LEU A 116 -7.06 -14.57 -11.38
N PRO A 117 -7.70 -13.39 -11.50
CA PRO A 117 -8.73 -13.20 -12.51
C PRO A 117 -8.19 -13.33 -13.93
N ARG A 118 -9.00 -13.89 -14.84
CA ARG A 118 -8.58 -14.20 -16.23
C ARG A 118 -8.20 -12.97 -17.05
N ASN A 119 -8.70 -11.79 -16.66
CA ASN A 119 -8.40 -10.51 -17.30
C ASN A 119 -7.10 -9.86 -16.76
N VAL A 120 -6.37 -10.54 -15.87
CA VAL A 120 -5.09 -10.07 -15.35
C VAL A 120 -3.95 -10.71 -16.13
N THR A 121 -3.17 -9.88 -16.81
CA THR A 121 -1.96 -10.32 -17.49
C THR A 121 -0.83 -10.52 -16.48
N PHE A 122 -0.23 -11.71 -16.49
CA PHE A 122 0.96 -12.01 -15.71
C PHE A 122 2.14 -12.31 -16.63
N TYR A 123 3.35 -12.13 -16.11
CA TYR A 123 4.62 -12.36 -16.79
C TYR A 123 5.49 -13.31 -15.98
N ASN A 124 6.35 -14.08 -16.63
CA ASN A 124 7.38 -14.83 -15.93
C ASN A 124 8.44 -13.87 -15.36
N LEU A 125 9.09 -14.28 -14.27
CA LEU A 125 10.15 -13.49 -13.67
C LEU A 125 11.43 -13.59 -14.52
N PRO A 126 12.26 -12.54 -14.56
CA PRO A 126 13.58 -12.62 -15.17
C PRO A 126 14.43 -13.74 -14.52
N PRO A 127 15.28 -14.45 -15.29
CA PRO A 127 16.11 -15.53 -14.75
C PRO A 127 16.95 -15.11 -13.53
N ALA A 128 17.46 -13.87 -13.53
CA ALA A 128 18.22 -13.31 -12.42
C ALA A 128 17.46 -13.33 -11.09
N ILE A 129 16.17 -12.98 -11.10
CA ILE A 129 15.34 -13.00 -9.89
C ILE A 129 14.95 -14.44 -9.53
N ASN A 130 14.65 -15.28 -10.53
CA ASN A 130 14.26 -16.66 -10.26
C ASN A 130 15.38 -17.45 -9.56
N THR A 131 16.65 -17.18 -9.89
CA THR A 131 17.80 -17.76 -9.21
C THR A 131 17.95 -17.26 -7.77
N GLN A 132 17.71 -15.96 -7.53
CA GLN A 132 17.81 -15.37 -6.19
C GLN A 132 16.69 -15.81 -5.25
N LEU A 133 15.45 -15.90 -5.76
CA LEU A 133 14.31 -16.41 -5.01
C LEU A 133 14.39 -17.91 -4.73
N GLY A 134 15.12 -18.65 -5.57
CA GLY A 134 15.19 -20.09 -5.55
C GLY A 134 13.99 -20.76 -6.23
N ALA A 135 13.95 -22.09 -6.19
CA ALA A 135 12.83 -22.84 -6.72
C ALA A 135 11.56 -22.54 -5.92
N ALA A 136 10.45 -22.31 -6.62
CA ALA A 136 9.14 -22.24 -5.99
C ALA A 136 8.79 -23.59 -5.34
N PRO A 137 8.01 -23.60 -4.23
CA PRO A 137 7.50 -24.83 -3.65
C PRO A 137 6.75 -25.70 -4.67
N ALA A 138 6.68 -27.01 -4.41
CA ALA A 138 6.00 -27.95 -5.29
C ALA A 138 4.56 -27.49 -5.58
N GLY A 139 4.16 -27.56 -6.85
CA GLY A 139 2.83 -27.12 -7.30
C GLY A 139 2.64 -25.60 -7.36
N HIS A 140 3.69 -24.80 -7.18
CA HIS A 140 3.61 -23.34 -7.25
C HIS A 140 4.57 -22.75 -8.28
N ARG A 141 4.31 -21.49 -8.65
CA ARG A 141 5.20 -20.69 -9.49
C ARG A 141 5.17 -19.23 -9.08
N TYR A 142 6.30 -18.56 -9.26
CA TYR A 142 6.37 -17.11 -9.17
C TYR A 142 5.88 -16.49 -10.48
N VAL A 143 5.06 -15.44 -10.38
CA VAL A 143 4.63 -14.63 -11.53
C VAL A 143 4.68 -13.15 -11.18
N ARG A 144 4.95 -12.30 -12.18
CA ARG A 144 4.85 -10.84 -12.02
C ARG A 144 3.52 -10.35 -12.57
N VAL A 145 2.77 -9.61 -11.77
CA VAL A 145 1.52 -8.94 -12.16
C VAL A 145 1.71 -7.45 -11.93
N ALA A 146 1.87 -6.70 -13.02
CA ALA A 146 2.24 -5.30 -12.96
C ALA A 146 3.43 -5.05 -12.01
N SER A 147 3.25 -4.25 -10.95
CA SER A 147 4.24 -3.93 -9.91
C SER A 147 4.34 -4.94 -8.77
N ASP A 148 3.67 -6.09 -8.88
CA ASP A 148 3.63 -7.09 -7.82
C ASP A 148 4.23 -8.41 -8.31
N ILE A 149 4.83 -9.18 -7.39
CA ILE A 149 5.25 -10.56 -7.60
C ILE A 149 4.36 -11.46 -6.76
N LEU A 150 3.72 -12.42 -7.40
CA LEU A 150 2.80 -13.35 -6.76
C LEU A 150 3.42 -14.75 -6.73
N LEU A 151 3.23 -15.46 -5.63
CA LEU A 151 3.32 -16.91 -5.58
C LEU A 151 1.92 -17.46 -5.86
N ILE A 152 1.78 -18.22 -6.94
CA ILE A 152 0.49 -18.81 -7.32
C ILE A 152 0.54 -20.33 -7.37
N ALA A 153 -0.56 -20.99 -7.03
CA ALA A 153 -0.74 -22.41 -7.24
C ALA A 153 -0.95 -22.72 -8.74
N ILE A 154 -0.24 -23.73 -9.24
CA ILE A 154 -0.34 -24.23 -10.61
C ILE A 154 -1.71 -24.89 -10.81
N GLY A 155 -2.36 -24.62 -11.94
CA GLY A 155 -3.68 -25.16 -12.30
C GLY A 155 -4.84 -24.29 -11.82
N THR A 156 -4.87 -23.90 -10.55
CA THR A 156 -5.97 -23.06 -10.01
C THR A 156 -5.72 -21.56 -10.14
N GLY A 157 -4.46 -21.14 -10.21
CA GLY A 157 -4.08 -19.72 -10.20
C GLY A 157 -4.36 -19.03 -8.87
N MET A 158 -4.57 -19.79 -7.79
CA MET A 158 -4.78 -19.23 -6.45
C MET A 158 -3.56 -18.45 -6.00
N VAL A 159 -3.75 -17.19 -5.59
CA VAL A 159 -2.68 -16.35 -5.03
C VAL A 159 -2.42 -16.77 -3.61
N ILE A 160 -1.22 -17.28 -3.35
CA ILE A 160 -0.83 -17.81 -2.05
C ILE A 160 -0.11 -16.74 -1.22
N ASP A 161 0.75 -15.96 -1.87
CA ASP A 161 1.51 -14.88 -1.25
C ASP A 161 1.94 -13.84 -2.31
N ALA A 162 2.36 -12.65 -1.87
CA ALA A 162 2.78 -11.58 -2.74
C ALA A 162 3.86 -10.66 -2.14
N ILE A 163 4.73 -10.17 -3.03
CA ILE A 163 5.57 -8.99 -2.85
C ILE A 163 4.91 -7.86 -3.63
N GLN A 164 4.46 -6.83 -2.94
CA GLN A 164 3.69 -5.74 -3.52
C GLN A 164 4.60 -4.53 -3.81
N ASP A 165 4.20 -3.70 -4.77
CA ASP A 165 4.78 -2.38 -5.00
C ASP A 165 6.30 -2.36 -5.28
N ILE A 166 6.80 -3.30 -6.09
CA ILE A 166 8.22 -3.40 -6.45
C ILE A 166 8.78 -2.14 -7.13
N GLY A 167 7.90 -1.26 -7.64
CA GLY A 167 8.25 -0.01 -8.32
C GLY A 167 7.96 1.29 -7.61
N ARG A 168 7.52 1.23 -6.35
CA ARG A 168 7.49 2.41 -5.50
C ARG A 168 8.89 2.62 -4.90
N MET A 169 9.55 3.70 -5.31
CA MET A 169 10.78 4.22 -4.71
C MET A 169 10.49 5.49 -3.93
#